data_AF-A0A2V5NNX2-F1
#
_entry.id   AF-A0A2V5NNX2-F1
#
_cell.length_a   1.000
_cell.length_b   1.000
_cell.length_c   1.000
_cell.angle_alpha   90.00
_cell.angle_beta   90.00
_cell.angle_gamma   90.00
#
_symmetry.space_group_name_H-M   'P 1'
#
loop_
_entity.id
_entity.type
_entity.pdbx_description
1 polymer ?
#
loop_
_entity_poly.entity_id
_entity_poly.type
_entity_poly.pdbx_seq_one_letter_code
_entity_poly.pdbx_strand_id
1 'polypeptide(L)'
;MILSKPTKFFLFVASLALADGRAADVDLEKAVGSLITAEKAYAKLAGAKGFREASISVFADDAVIFALNAVNGKKFWREARKLLQ
;
A
#
# COMPACT_ATOMS: atom_id res chain seq x y z
N MET A 1 11.44 -20.79 48.58
CA MET A 1 10.72 -20.69 47.30
C MET A 1 11.45 -19.66 46.45
N ILE A 2 12.28 -20.10 45.49
CA ILE A 2 13.11 -19.19 44.68
C ILE A 2 12.25 -18.71 43.52
N LEU A 3 11.84 -17.43 43.57
CA LEU A 3 11.15 -16.77 42.48
C LEU A 3 12.17 -16.50 41.36
N SER A 4 12.23 -17.41 40.39
CA SER A 4 13.11 -17.29 39.22
C SER A 4 12.68 -16.11 38.34
N LYS A 5 13.60 -15.21 38.02
CA LYS A 5 13.35 -14.04 37.15
C LYS A 5 12.96 -14.53 35.75
N PRO A 6 11.89 -13.99 35.14
CA PRO A 6 11.52 -14.39 33.78
C PRO A 6 12.65 -14.05 32.80
N THR A 7 13.11 -15.07 32.07
CA THR A 7 14.17 -14.94 31.06
C THR A 7 13.76 -13.92 30.01
N LYS A 8 14.68 -13.05 29.57
CA LYS A 8 14.46 -11.98 28.58
C LYS A 8 13.77 -12.48 27.29
N PHE A 9 13.98 -13.75 26.94
CA PHE A 9 13.31 -14.44 25.85
C PHE A 9 11.79 -14.54 26.03
N PHE A 10 11.31 -14.82 27.24
CA PHE A 10 9.88 -14.87 27.54
C PHE A 10 9.22 -13.49 27.39
N LEU A 11 9.92 -12.44 27.84
CA LEU A 11 9.45 -11.06 27.64
C LEU A 11 9.39 -10.67 26.16
N PHE A 12 10.37 -11.09 25.36
CA PHE A 12 10.38 -10.85 23.91
C PHE A 12 9.23 -11.54 23.17
N VAL A 13 8.97 -12.81 23.48
CA VAL A 13 7.83 -13.56 22.93
C VAL A 13 6.49 -12.96 23.36
N ALA A 14 6.37 -12.56 24.63
CA ALA A 14 5.16 -11.90 25.13
C ALA A 14 4.90 -10.56 24.42
N SER A 15 5.94 -9.77 24.11
CA SER A 15 5.80 -8.52 23.36
C SER A 15 5.42 -8.73 21.88
N LEU A 16 5.85 -9.82 21.25
CA LEU A 16 5.39 -10.19 19.90
C LEU A 16 3.91 -10.61 19.89
N ALA A 17 3.47 -11.38 20.89
CA ALA A 17 2.07 -11.79 21.02
C ALA A 17 1.10 -10.60 21.27
N LEU A 18 1.56 -9.56 21.98
CA LEU A 18 0.80 -8.32 22.19
C LEU A 18 0.70 -7.43 20.94
N ALA A 19 1.62 -7.57 19.97
CA ALA A 19 1.58 -6.83 18.72
C ALA A 19 0.51 -7.38 17.76
N ASP A 20 0.29 -8.71 17.78
CA ASP A 20 -0.68 -9.41 16.91
C ASP A 20 -2.14 -9.20 17.38
N GLY A 21 -2.35 -8.89 18.67
CA GLY A 21 -3.67 -8.61 19.24
C GLY A 21 -4.24 -7.22 18.90
N ARG A 22 -3.57 -6.42 18.06
CA ARG A 22 -4.02 -5.09 17.61
C ARG A 22 -4.42 -5.09 16.13
N ALA A 23 -5.05 -6.14 15.65
CA ALA A 23 -5.88 -6.01 14.45
C ALA A 23 -6.99 -4.99 14.78
N ALA A 24 -6.82 -3.75 14.34
CA ALA A 24 -7.86 -2.74 14.47
C ALA A 24 -9.14 -3.28 13.81
N ASP A 25 -10.28 -3.11 14.46
CA ASP A 25 -11.57 -3.43 13.86
C ASP A 25 -11.70 -2.64 12.56
N VAL A 26 -11.67 -3.36 11.43
CA VAL A 26 -11.73 -2.75 10.10
C VAL A 26 -13.20 -2.57 9.77
N ASP A 27 -13.65 -1.32 9.76
CA ASP A 27 -14.94 -0.95 9.15
C ASP A 27 -14.86 -1.20 7.64
N LEU A 28 -15.32 -2.39 7.24
CA LEU A 28 -15.25 -2.85 5.86
C LEU A 28 -16.13 -2.01 4.94
N GLU A 29 -17.29 -1.55 5.40
CA GLU A 29 -18.20 -0.73 4.60
C GLU A 29 -17.54 0.59 4.24
N LYS A 30 -16.94 1.26 5.23
CA LYS A 30 -16.19 2.49 5.01
C LYS A 30 -14.97 2.28 4.12
N ALA A 31 -14.23 1.19 4.33
CA ALA A 31 -13.08 0.86 3.50
C ALA A 31 -13.47 0.65 2.03
N VAL A 32 -14.51 -0.14 1.77
CA VAL A 32 -15.04 -0.39 0.42
C VAL A 32 -15.57 0.90 -0.21
N GLY A 33 -16.32 1.71 0.53
CA GLY A 33 -16.82 3.00 0.06
C GLY A 33 -15.70 3.95 -0.36
N SER A 34 -14.62 3.99 0.41
CA SER A 34 -13.42 4.76 0.08
C SER A 34 -12.76 4.27 -1.22
N LEU A 35 -12.66 2.95 -1.42
CA LEU A 35 -12.08 2.36 -2.63
C LEU A 35 -12.93 2.68 -3.88
N ILE A 36 -14.25 2.53 -3.80
CA ILE A 36 -15.16 2.87 -4.90
C ILE A 36 -15.04 4.34 -5.28
N THR A 37 -14.92 5.22 -4.29
CA THR A 37 -14.76 6.65 -4.53
C THR A 37 -13.44 6.96 -5.23
N ALA A 38 -12.35 6.34 -4.79
CA ALA A 38 -11.03 6.48 -5.42
C ALA A 38 -11.04 6.00 -6.87
N GLU A 39 -11.65 4.83 -7.14
CA GLU A 39 -11.73 4.26 -8.50
C GLU A 39 -12.55 5.16 -9.43
N LYS A 40 -13.69 5.68 -8.98
CA LYS A 40 -14.51 6.63 -9.78
C LYS A 40 -13.75 7.91 -10.09
N ALA A 41 -13.00 8.45 -9.12
CA ALA A 41 -12.19 9.64 -9.32
C ALA A 41 -11.07 9.39 -10.33
N TYR A 42 -10.40 8.23 -10.24
CA TYR A 42 -9.40 7.80 -11.20
C TYR A 42 -9.98 7.64 -12.62
N ALA A 43 -11.11 6.95 -12.77
CA ALA A 43 -11.77 6.76 -14.06
C ALA A 43 -12.13 8.09 -14.73
N LYS A 44 -12.65 9.05 -13.96
CA LYS A 44 -12.91 10.41 -14.44
C LYS A 44 -11.63 11.11 -14.91
N LEU A 45 -10.54 10.98 -14.14
CA LEU A 45 -9.25 11.58 -14.48
C LEU A 45 -8.63 10.96 -15.74
N ALA A 46 -8.71 9.64 -15.88
CA ALA A 46 -8.26 8.90 -17.06
C ALA A 46 -9.08 9.28 -18.30
N GLY A 47 -10.39 9.45 -18.18
CA GLY A 47 -11.23 9.94 -19.27
C GLY A 47 -10.85 11.36 -19.73
N ALA A 48 -10.40 12.22 -18.82
CA ALA A 48 -10.03 13.60 -19.13
C ALA A 48 -8.60 13.77 -19.67
N LYS A 49 -7.63 12.96 -19.20
CA LYS A 49 -6.19 13.15 -19.48
C LYS A 49 -5.53 11.98 -20.19
N GLY A 50 -6.24 10.87 -20.36
CA GLY A 50 -5.66 9.59 -20.76
C GLY A 50 -5.13 8.79 -19.56
N PHE A 51 -5.06 7.46 -19.75
CA PHE A 51 -4.68 6.49 -18.72
C PHE A 51 -3.30 6.75 -18.13
N ARG A 52 -2.32 7.09 -18.98
CA ARG A 52 -0.93 7.26 -18.57
C ARG A 52 -0.75 8.45 -17.63
N GLU A 53 -1.21 9.63 -18.05
CA GLU A 53 -1.13 10.87 -17.27
C GLU A 53 -1.89 10.74 -15.95
N ALA A 54 -3.07 10.11 -15.98
CA ALA A 54 -3.85 9.82 -14.77
C ALA A 54 -3.08 8.89 -13.83
N SER A 55 -2.52 7.78 -14.32
CA SER A 55 -1.77 6.80 -13.52
C SER A 55 -0.57 7.44 -12.82
N ILE A 56 0.23 8.25 -13.53
CA ILE A 56 1.39 8.95 -12.94
C ILE A 56 0.97 9.84 -11.77
N SER A 57 -0.21 10.47 -11.87
CA SER A 57 -0.69 11.43 -10.87
C SER A 57 -1.26 10.78 -9.60
N VAL A 58 -1.79 9.56 -9.70
CA VAL A 58 -2.43 8.87 -8.56
C VAL A 58 -1.58 7.76 -7.96
N PHE A 59 -0.55 7.28 -8.67
CA PHE A 59 0.33 6.26 -8.12
C PHE A 59 1.05 6.74 -6.86
N ALA A 60 0.92 5.92 -5.82
CA ALA A 60 1.78 5.96 -4.67
C ALA A 60 3.25 5.86 -5.10
N ASP A 61 4.15 6.41 -4.30
CA ASP A 61 5.57 6.48 -4.65
C ASP A 61 6.22 5.09 -4.75
N ASP A 62 5.66 4.11 -4.06
CA ASP A 62 6.03 2.69 -4.05
C ASP A 62 5.12 1.81 -4.91
N ALA A 63 4.17 2.38 -5.66
CA ALA A 63 3.24 1.62 -6.48
C ALA A 63 3.98 0.68 -7.43
N VAL A 64 3.55 -0.58 -7.44
CA VAL A 64 4.06 -1.62 -8.34
C VAL A 64 3.09 -1.80 -9.51
N ILE A 65 3.62 -1.81 -10.72
CA ILE A 65 2.88 -2.20 -11.92
C ILE A 65 3.57 -3.38 -12.60
N PHE A 66 2.81 -4.07 -13.46
CA PHE A 66 3.31 -5.17 -14.26
C PHE A 66 3.35 -4.76 -15.72
N ALA A 67 4.55 -4.49 -16.23
CA ALA A 67 4.77 -4.33 -17.68
C ALA A 67 5.17 -5.68 -18.29
N LEU A 68 6.44 -6.09 -18.06
CA LEU A 68 6.92 -7.47 -18.30
C LEU A 68 7.29 -8.15 -16.97
N ASN A 69 7.83 -7.37 -16.04
CA ASN A 69 8.13 -7.72 -14.66
C ASN A 69 7.49 -6.71 -13.71
N ALA A 70 7.44 -7.04 -12.41
CA ALA A 70 7.01 -6.11 -11.37
C ALA A 70 8.03 -4.96 -11.26
N VAL A 71 7.57 -3.73 -11.50
CA VAL A 71 8.41 -2.53 -11.46
C VAL A 71 7.71 -1.40 -10.71
N ASN A 72 8.48 -0.44 -10.20
CA ASN A 72 7.90 0.78 -9.64
C ASN A 72 7.21 1.59 -10.75
N GLY A 73 5.89 1.72 -10.67
CA GLY A 73 5.08 2.30 -11.73
C GLY A 73 5.33 3.78 -11.96
N LYS A 74 5.56 4.55 -10.89
CA LYS A 74 5.79 5.99 -11.01
C LYS A 74 7.14 6.31 -11.64
N LYS A 75 8.17 5.51 -11.36
CA LYS A 75 9.48 5.59 -12.04
C LYS A 75 9.36 5.16 -13.49
N PHE A 76 8.76 3.98 -13.74
CA PHE A 76 8.58 3.43 -15.09
C PHE A 76 7.92 4.42 -16.04
N TRP A 77 6.77 5.00 -15.66
CA TRP A 77 6.03 5.88 -16.56
C TRP A 77 6.70 7.24 -16.81
N ARG A 78 7.45 7.75 -15.83
CA ARG A 78 8.26 8.97 -15.98
C ARG A 78 9.44 8.76 -16.92
N GLU A 79 10.09 7.60 -16.86
CA GLU A 79 11.19 7.25 -17.75
C GLU A 79 10.70 6.96 -19.17
N ALA A 80 9.58 6.24 -19.32
CA ALA A 80 8.92 6.05 -20.61
C ALA A 80 8.53 7.38 -21.28
N ARG A 81 8.48 8.51 -20.56
CA ARG A 81 8.17 9.83 -21.14
C ARG A 81 9.38 10.41 -21.85
N LYS A 82 10.59 10.10 -21.36
CA LYS A 82 11.85 10.58 -21.92
C LYS A 82 12.27 9.84 -23.20
N LEU A 83 11.75 8.63 -23.42
CA LEU A 83 12.08 7.81 -24.59
C LEU A 83 11.22 8.09 -25.83
N LEU A 84 10.13 8.86 -25.67
CA LEU A 84 9.17 9.18 -26.73
C LEU A 84 9.12 10.69 -27.04
N GLN A 85 10.09 11.45 -26.52
CA GLN A 85 10.37 12.84 -26.87
C GLN A 85 11.63 12.88 -27.72
#